data_AF-A0A4Z2DD64-F1
#
_entry.id   AF-A0A4Z2DD64-F1
#
_cell.length_a   1.000
_cell.length_b   1.000
_cell.length_c   1.000
_cell.angle_alpha   90.00
_cell.angle_beta   90.00
_cell.angle_gamma   90.00
#
_symmetry.space_group_name_H-M   'P 1'
#
loop_
_entity.id
_entity.type
_entity.pdbx_description
1 polymer ?
#
loop_
_entity_poly.entity_id
_entity_poly.type
_entity_poly.pdbx_seq_one_letter_code
_entity_poly.pdbx_strand_id
1 'polypeptide(L)'
;MVCTSPKCSLLLGDNNGSEHPKVNDEPECIRRWAISFQKRIDVKDDAERKSLSVLEEQGLKDLHDWALQYRDSLSRGQKLSRAHDKELRSAQKKAAEASVGMAQVDAGQAVLWERVCQLCNFVISSNEEGTNTQTVPTNTKDNQRDLNRMRVLLLQLKKNPPAVQSNIRFH
;
A
#
# COMPACT_ATOMS: atom_id res chain seq x y z
N MET A 1 26.70 20.98 -14.98
CA MET A 1 26.41 22.26 -15.67
C MET A 1 27.75 22.78 -16.16
N VAL A 2 28.01 22.68 -17.46
CA VAL A 2 29.33 22.98 -18.04
C VAL A 2 29.43 24.49 -18.21
N CYS A 3 30.26 25.15 -17.41
CA CYS A 3 30.56 26.58 -17.61
C CYS A 3 31.45 26.70 -18.85
N THR A 4 30.84 26.99 -19.99
CA THR A 4 31.52 27.43 -21.21
C THR A 4 32.17 28.78 -20.96
N SER A 5 33.49 28.78 -20.85
CA SER A 5 34.30 30.00 -20.75
C SER A 5 34.24 30.78 -22.08
N PRO A 6 34.06 32.12 -22.07
CA PRO A 6 34.11 32.91 -23.30
C PRO A 6 35.56 32.99 -23.79
N LYS A 7 35.75 32.62 -25.05
CA LYS A 7 36.99 32.72 -25.83
C LYS A 7 37.75 34.03 -25.54
N CYS A 8 38.90 33.94 -24.88
CA CYS A 8 39.95 34.94 -25.02
C CYS A 8 40.52 34.78 -26.44
N SER A 9 40.00 35.58 -27.36
CA SER A 9 40.54 35.72 -28.71
C SER A 9 41.83 36.55 -28.63
N LEU A 10 42.96 35.88 -28.38
CA LEU A 10 44.27 36.47 -28.63
C LEU A 10 44.68 36.13 -30.06
N LEU A 11 44.68 37.19 -30.89
CA LEU A 11 45.14 37.20 -32.26
C LEU A 11 46.62 36.75 -32.32
N LEU A 12 46.90 35.75 -33.15
CA LEU A 12 48.24 35.40 -33.58
C LEU A 12 48.57 36.16 -34.88
N GLY A 13 49.74 36.79 -34.90
CA GLY A 13 50.58 36.95 -36.09
C GLY A 13 50.53 38.31 -36.78
N ASP A 14 51.56 39.14 -36.60
CA ASP A 14 52.56 39.36 -37.65
C ASP A 14 53.80 40.17 -37.17
N ASN A 15 54.97 39.56 -37.44
CA ASN A 15 56.34 40.04 -37.72
C ASN A 15 57.04 41.24 -37.02
N ASN A 16 58.34 40.97 -36.78
CA ASN A 16 59.54 41.82 -36.71
C ASN A 16 59.95 42.53 -35.40
N GLY A 17 61.02 41.98 -34.81
CA GLY A 17 62.24 42.71 -34.43
C GLY A 17 62.16 43.79 -33.34
N SER A 18 62.36 43.40 -32.09
CA SER A 18 63.11 44.18 -31.09
C SER A 18 63.37 43.33 -29.84
N GLU A 19 64.63 43.20 -29.43
CA GLU A 19 65.04 42.65 -28.15
C GLU A 19 64.48 43.51 -27.01
N HIS A 20 63.44 43.02 -26.35
CA HIS A 20 63.13 43.39 -24.98
C HIS A 20 63.08 42.09 -24.17
N PRO A 21 63.82 41.97 -23.05
CA PRO A 21 63.58 40.87 -22.13
C PRO A 21 62.24 41.16 -21.47
N LYS A 22 61.15 40.70 -22.08
CA LYS A 22 59.85 40.62 -21.42
C LYS A 22 59.98 39.54 -20.37
N VAL A 23 60.51 39.90 -19.21
CA VAL A 23 60.22 39.20 -17.97
C VAL A 23 58.71 39.24 -17.84
N ASN A 24 58.08 38.16 -18.27
CA ASN A 24 56.65 38.02 -18.43
C ASN A 24 56.06 37.66 -17.06
N ASP A 25 56.38 38.49 -16.06
CA ASP A 25 55.85 38.33 -14.71
C ASP A 25 54.38 38.72 -14.74
N GLU A 26 53.53 37.76 -14.37
CA GLU A 26 52.11 37.97 -14.24
C GLU A 26 51.83 39.17 -13.32
N PRO A 27 50.99 40.14 -13.72
CA PRO A 27 50.67 41.29 -12.89
C PRO A 27 50.17 40.88 -11.50
N GLU A 28 50.69 41.53 -10.45
CA GLU A 28 50.37 41.20 -9.05
C GLU A 28 48.86 41.26 -8.71
N CYS A 29 48.08 42.04 -9.43
CA CYS A 29 46.62 42.04 -9.30
C CYS A 29 46.00 40.73 -9.79
N ILE A 30 46.49 40.18 -10.92
CA ILE A 30 46.02 38.92 -11.49
C ILE A 30 46.46 37.76 -10.62
N ARG A 31 47.71 37.75 -10.14
CA ARG A 31 48.22 36.74 -9.20
C ARG A 31 47.38 36.65 -7.93
N ARG A 32 47.09 37.80 -7.30
CA ARG A 32 46.22 37.87 -6.11
C ARG A 32 44.79 37.42 -6.41
N TRP A 33 44.26 37.79 -7.58
CA TRP A 33 42.95 37.35 -8.00
C TRP A 33 42.90 35.83 -8.18
N ALA A 34 43.86 35.24 -8.90
CA ALA A 34 43.95 33.80 -9.16
C ALA A 34 44.00 32.99 -7.85
N ILE A 35 44.87 33.38 -6.91
CA ILE A 35 44.95 32.75 -5.59
C ILE A 35 43.62 32.87 -4.84
N SER A 36 42.98 34.05 -4.85
CA SER A 36 41.69 34.25 -4.17
C SER A 36 40.56 33.45 -4.80
N PHE A 37 40.58 33.30 -6.12
CA PHE A 37 39.60 32.56 -6.88
C PHE A 37 39.75 31.07 -6.63
N GLN A 38 40.97 30.54 -6.70
CA GLN A 38 41.27 29.15 -6.38
C GLN A 38 40.79 28.78 -4.97
N LYS A 39 41.09 29.62 -3.97
CA LYS A 39 40.58 29.41 -2.60
C LYS A 39 39.06 29.33 -2.52
N ARG A 40 38.33 30.11 -3.32
CA ARG A 40 36.86 30.03 -3.36
C ARG A 40 36.36 28.75 -4.03
N ILE A 41 37.06 28.27 -5.06
CA ILE A 41 36.77 26.98 -5.69
C ILE A 41 37.00 25.85 -4.68
N ASP A 42 38.15 25.82 -4.02
CA ASP A 42 38.50 24.76 -3.06
C ASP A 42 37.45 24.67 -1.92
N VAL A 43 37.01 25.81 -1.39
CA VAL A 43 35.95 25.87 -0.37
C VAL A 43 34.62 25.34 -0.89
N LYS A 44 34.24 25.68 -2.13
CA LYS A 44 33.01 25.16 -2.74
C LYS A 44 33.09 23.66 -2.96
N ASP A 45 34.19 23.18 -3.51
CA ASP A 45 34.41 21.76 -3.78
C ASP A 45 34.42 20.94 -2.48
N ASP A 46 35.00 21.46 -1.40
CA ASP A 46 34.94 20.85 -0.06
C ASP A 46 33.52 20.79 0.49
N ALA A 47 32.74 21.86 0.30
CA ALA A 47 31.35 21.89 0.74
C ALA A 47 30.49 20.89 -0.06
N GLU A 48 30.70 20.80 -1.37
CA GLU A 48 30.02 19.84 -2.24
C GLU A 48 30.40 18.40 -1.86
N ARG A 49 31.68 18.10 -1.61
CA ARG A 49 32.13 16.78 -1.13
C ARG A 49 31.43 16.37 0.17
N LYS A 50 31.35 17.27 1.14
CA LYS A 50 30.66 17.01 2.42
C LYS A 50 29.16 16.79 2.21
N SER A 51 28.53 17.62 1.39
CA SER A 51 27.11 17.50 1.05
C SER A 51 26.79 16.16 0.40
N LEU A 52 27.61 15.73 -0.57
CA LEU A 52 27.46 14.43 -1.23
C LEU A 52 27.62 13.27 -0.26
N SER A 53 28.62 13.31 0.62
CA SER A 53 28.82 12.27 1.64
C SER A 53 27.63 12.14 2.60
N VAL A 54 27.06 13.26 3.04
CA VAL A 54 25.86 13.26 3.91
C VAL A 54 24.65 12.71 3.16
N LEU A 55 24.49 13.07 1.89
CA LEU A 55 23.37 12.59 1.07
C LEU A 55 23.47 11.08 0.82
N GLU A 56 24.67 10.56 0.60
CA GLU A 56 24.92 9.12 0.45
C GLU A 56 24.61 8.36 1.75
N GLU A 57 25.11 8.84 2.89
CA GLU A 57 24.83 8.24 4.20
C GLU A 57 23.32 8.23 4.50
N GLN A 58 22.63 9.35 4.23
CA GLN A 58 21.18 9.42 4.40
C GLN A 58 20.44 8.46 3.46
N GLY A 59 20.86 8.36 2.19
CA GLY A 59 20.28 7.42 1.23
C GLY A 59 20.43 5.96 1.67
N LEU A 60 21.59 5.59 2.23
CA LEU A 60 21.82 4.26 2.79
C LEU A 60 20.93 3.99 4.01
N LYS A 61 20.77 4.98 4.88
CA LYS A 61 19.88 4.89 6.04
C LYS A 61 18.43 4.70 5.62
N ASP A 62 17.94 5.49 4.67
CA ASP A 62 16.56 5.40 4.18
C ASP A 62 16.29 4.05 3.52
N LEU A 63 17.24 3.52 2.75
CA LEU A 63 17.14 2.20 2.14
C LEU A 63 17.06 1.09 3.20
N HIS A 64 17.90 1.17 4.23
CA HIS A 64 17.89 0.23 5.34
C HIS A 64 16.57 0.27 6.11
N ASP A 65 16.11 1.47 6.46
CA ASP A 65 14.87 1.67 7.21
C ASP A 65 13.66 1.20 6.40
N TRP A 66 13.64 1.46 5.09
CA TRP A 66 12.62 0.94 4.19
C TRP A 66 12.61 -0.60 4.17
N ALA A 67 13.77 -1.24 4.06
CA ALA A 67 13.88 -2.70 4.05
C ALA A 67 13.39 -3.32 5.37
N LEU A 68 13.69 -2.68 6.52
CA LEU A 68 13.17 -3.10 7.82
C LEU A 68 11.65 -2.99 7.88
N GLN A 69 11.09 -1.84 7.53
CA GLN A 69 9.64 -1.61 7.53
C GLN A 69 8.89 -2.57 6.61
N TYR A 70 9.46 -2.86 5.44
CA TYR A 70 8.91 -3.82 4.48
C TYR A 70 8.86 -5.22 5.09
N ARG A 71 9.97 -5.69 5.67
CA ARG A 71 10.05 -7.01 6.32
C ARG A 71 9.04 -7.15 7.46
N ASP A 72 8.92 -6.14 8.30
CA ASP A 72 7.98 -6.14 9.43
C ASP A 72 6.53 -6.13 8.95
N SER A 73 6.22 -5.36 7.91
CA SER A 73 4.89 -5.32 7.30
C SER A 73 4.52 -6.65 6.66
N LEU A 74 5.46 -7.31 5.97
CA LEU A 74 5.27 -8.64 5.42
C LEU A 74 5.03 -9.69 6.52
N SER A 75 5.83 -9.67 7.59
CA SER A 75 5.67 -10.55 8.74
C SER A 75 4.31 -10.37 9.42
N ARG A 76 3.87 -9.12 9.61
CA ARG A 76 2.53 -8.81 10.12
C ARG A 76 1.43 -9.34 9.19
N GLY A 77 1.55 -9.09 7.88
CA GLY A 77 0.59 -9.57 6.89
C GLY A 77 0.46 -11.10 6.90
N GLN A 78 1.58 -11.82 6.95
CA GLN A 78 1.59 -13.28 7.04
C GLN A 78 0.94 -13.79 8.33
N LYS A 79 1.22 -13.15 9.49
CA LYS A 79 0.58 -13.51 10.76
C LYS A 79 -0.93 -13.30 10.71
N LEU A 80 -1.38 -12.18 10.16
CA LEU A 80 -2.81 -11.88 9.99
C LEU A 80 -3.49 -12.89 9.07
N SER A 81 -2.87 -13.22 7.92
CA SER A 81 -3.40 -14.23 7.01
C SER A 81 -3.51 -15.61 7.68
N ARG A 82 -2.49 -16.05 8.42
CA ARG A 82 -2.56 -17.33 9.16
C ARG A 82 -3.61 -17.32 10.27
N ALA A 83 -3.79 -16.19 10.96
CA ALA A 83 -4.81 -16.03 11.97
C ALA A 83 -6.22 -16.11 11.36
N HIS A 84 -6.42 -15.43 10.24
CA HIS A 84 -7.65 -15.49 9.47
C HIS A 84 -7.96 -16.92 8.97
N ASP A 85 -6.96 -17.64 8.43
CA ASP A 85 -7.14 -19.03 8.00
C ASP A 85 -7.51 -19.96 9.16
N LYS A 86 -6.98 -19.69 10.36
CA LYS A 86 -7.34 -20.44 11.57
C LYS A 86 -8.78 -20.15 11.99
N GLU A 87 -9.18 -18.89 11.95
CA GLU A 87 -10.56 -18.47 12.22
C GLU A 87 -11.53 -19.12 11.23
N LEU A 88 -11.24 -19.05 9.94
CA LEU A 88 -12.04 -19.63 8.87
C LEU A 88 -12.18 -21.14 9.02
N ARG A 89 -11.09 -21.86 9.31
CA ARG A 89 -11.15 -23.30 9.62
C ARG A 89 -11.98 -23.61 10.86
N SER A 90 -11.88 -22.78 11.90
CA SER A 90 -12.70 -22.95 13.11
C SER A 90 -14.19 -22.72 12.83
N ALA A 91 -14.53 -21.73 12.00
CA ALA A 91 -15.89 -21.46 11.57
C ALA A 91 -16.44 -22.60 10.69
N GLN A 92 -15.63 -23.11 9.76
CA GLN A 92 -15.96 -24.29 8.95
C GLN A 92 -16.22 -25.52 9.83
N LYS A 93 -15.36 -25.79 10.82
CA LYS A 93 -15.55 -26.90 11.75
C LYS A 93 -16.85 -26.77 12.54
N LYS A 94 -17.12 -25.59 13.12
CA LYS A 94 -18.39 -25.31 13.81
C LYS A 94 -19.60 -25.46 12.89
N ALA A 95 -19.49 -25.03 11.63
CA ALA A 95 -20.55 -25.17 10.65
C ALA A 95 -20.82 -26.64 10.31
N ALA A 96 -19.77 -27.46 10.12
CA ALA A 96 -19.89 -28.89 9.88
C ALA A 96 -20.51 -29.63 11.07
N GLU A 97 -20.06 -29.35 12.30
CA GLU A 97 -20.64 -29.91 13.53
C GLU A 97 -22.12 -29.56 13.67
N ALA A 98 -22.48 -28.30 13.41
CA ALA A 98 -23.89 -27.88 13.39
C ALA A 98 -24.70 -28.63 12.33
N SER A 99 -24.17 -28.80 11.11
CA SER A 99 -24.84 -29.55 10.04
C SER A 99 -25.07 -31.02 10.41
N VAL A 100 -24.10 -31.67 11.06
CA VAL A 100 -24.26 -33.06 11.55
C VAL A 100 -25.37 -33.13 12.60
N GLY A 101 -25.40 -32.18 13.55
CA GLY A 101 -26.47 -32.09 14.56
C GLY A 101 -27.86 -31.82 13.97
N MET A 102 -27.94 -31.24 12.77
CA MET A 102 -29.19 -30.92 12.08
C MET A 102 -29.67 -32.03 11.12
N ALA A 103 -28.92 -33.11 10.92
CA ALA A 103 -29.22 -34.12 9.90
C ALA A 103 -30.57 -34.84 10.08
N GLN A 104 -31.15 -34.82 11.29
CA GLN A 104 -32.42 -35.46 11.63
C GLN A 104 -33.53 -34.45 11.95
N VAL A 105 -33.27 -33.15 11.75
CA VAL A 105 -34.23 -32.07 12.06
C VAL A 105 -35.10 -31.82 10.83
N ASP A 106 -36.42 -31.87 11.01
CA ASP A 106 -37.40 -31.62 9.95
C ASP A 106 -37.79 -30.12 9.84
N ALA A 107 -38.52 -29.78 8.77
CA ALA A 107 -38.95 -28.41 8.47
C ALA A 107 -40.01 -27.85 9.41
N GLY A 108 -40.62 -28.67 10.28
CA GLY A 108 -41.57 -28.25 11.30
C GLY A 108 -40.90 -27.81 12.59
N GLN A 109 -39.60 -28.07 12.74
CA GLN A 109 -38.86 -27.70 13.95
C GLN A 109 -38.29 -26.28 13.83
N ALA A 110 -38.62 -25.43 14.80
CA ALA A 110 -38.15 -24.04 14.85
C ALA A 110 -36.61 -23.92 14.85
N VAL A 111 -35.90 -24.92 15.37
CA VAL A 111 -34.43 -24.97 15.40
C VAL A 111 -33.81 -24.99 13.99
N LEU A 112 -34.47 -25.60 13.00
CA LEU A 112 -34.01 -25.57 11.61
C LEU A 112 -34.04 -24.14 11.07
N TRP A 113 -35.17 -23.45 11.27
CA TRP A 113 -35.37 -22.09 10.77
C TRP A 113 -34.51 -21.06 11.50
N GLU A 114 -34.17 -21.29 12.77
CA GLU A 114 -33.15 -20.51 13.45
C GLU A 114 -31.79 -20.64 12.78
N ARG A 115 -31.38 -21.87 12.40
CA ARG A 115 -30.13 -22.10 11.69
C ARG A 115 -30.14 -21.51 10.28
N VAL A 116 -31.23 -21.66 9.54
CA VAL A 116 -31.40 -21.05 8.21
C VAL A 116 -31.28 -19.52 8.32
N CYS A 117 -31.93 -18.89 9.29
CA CYS A 117 -31.78 -17.45 9.54
C CYS A 117 -30.32 -17.04 9.81
N GLN A 118 -29.54 -17.85 10.54
CA GLN A 118 -28.13 -17.56 10.81
C GLN A 118 -27.26 -17.68 9.55
N LEU A 119 -27.48 -18.70 8.73
CA LEU A 119 -26.75 -18.91 7.46
C LEU A 119 -27.12 -17.85 6.42
N CYS A 120 -28.39 -17.47 6.38
CA CYS A 120 -28.96 -16.47 5.49
C CYS A 120 -29.05 -15.10 6.19
N ASN A 121 -28.02 -14.71 6.92
CA ASN A 121 -27.95 -13.36 7.46
C ASN A 121 -27.59 -12.38 6.33
N PHE A 122 -28.59 -11.93 5.59
CA PHE A 122 -28.44 -10.89 4.58
C PHE A 122 -28.03 -9.60 5.27
N VAL A 123 -26.72 -9.35 5.30
CA VAL A 123 -26.17 -8.05 5.67
C VAL A 123 -26.62 -7.09 4.58
N ILE A 124 -27.60 -6.25 4.91
CA ILE A 124 -27.88 -5.07 4.11
C ILE A 124 -26.74 -4.14 4.42
N SER A 125 -25.82 -3.92 3.48
CA SER A 125 -24.90 -2.79 3.57
C SER A 125 -25.77 -1.53 3.49
N SER A 126 -26.31 -1.08 4.62
CA SER A 126 -26.67 0.33 4.76
C SER A 126 -25.38 1.09 4.51
N ASN A 127 -25.50 2.22 3.83
CA ASN A 127 -24.42 3.00 3.24
C ASN A 127 -23.55 3.72 4.29
N GLU A 128 -23.15 3.01 5.35
CA GLU A 128 -22.47 3.53 6.53
C GLU A 128 -21.06 2.94 6.53
N GLU A 129 -20.08 3.82 6.36
CA GLU A 129 -18.65 3.53 6.31
C GLU A 129 -18.20 2.65 7.50
N GLY A 130 -17.46 1.58 7.22
CA GLY A 130 -16.49 1.07 8.19
C GLY A 130 -16.79 -0.26 8.89
N THR A 131 -17.38 -1.26 8.24
CA THR A 131 -17.23 -2.65 8.73
C THR A 131 -16.73 -3.58 7.63
N ASN A 132 -15.59 -4.22 7.93
CA ASN A 132 -14.78 -5.07 7.07
C ASN A 132 -15.44 -6.45 6.80
N THR A 133 -16.67 -6.46 6.32
CA THR A 133 -17.32 -7.66 5.76
C THR A 133 -17.43 -7.46 4.27
N GLN A 134 -16.54 -8.13 3.51
CA GLN A 134 -16.54 -8.11 2.06
C GLN A 134 -17.76 -8.88 1.54
N THR A 135 -18.91 -8.21 1.48
CA THR A 135 -20.09 -8.68 0.77
C THR A 135 -20.05 -8.20 -0.67
N VAL A 136 -20.42 -9.08 -1.61
CA VAL A 136 -20.54 -8.79 -3.04
C VAL A 136 -21.34 -7.49 -3.23
N PRO A 137 -20.85 -6.50 -4.00
CA PRO A 137 -21.56 -5.25 -4.20
C PRO A 137 -22.71 -5.48 -5.19
N THR A 138 -23.86 -5.93 -4.71
CA THR A 138 -25.11 -5.94 -5.49
C THR A 138 -25.89 -4.67 -5.20
N ASN A 139 -25.29 -3.52 -5.54
CA ASN A 139 -25.90 -2.21 -5.32
C ASN A 139 -26.85 -1.86 -6.47
N THR A 140 -27.99 -2.56 -6.54
CA THR A 140 -29.18 -2.03 -7.20
C THR A 140 -30.30 -1.92 -6.16
N LYS A 141 -31.04 -0.82 -6.21
CA LYS A 141 -32.17 -0.53 -5.30
C LYS A 141 -33.20 -1.67 -5.26
N ASP A 142 -33.33 -2.43 -6.34
CA ASP A 142 -34.22 -3.59 -6.44
C ASP A 142 -33.68 -4.80 -5.67
N ASN A 143 -32.38 -5.11 -5.80
CA ASN A 143 -31.74 -6.17 -5.02
C ASN A 143 -31.87 -5.93 -3.52
N GLN A 144 -31.72 -4.69 -3.06
CA GLN A 144 -31.87 -4.35 -1.64
C GLN A 144 -33.31 -4.61 -1.12
N ARG A 145 -34.33 -4.28 -1.93
CA ARG A 145 -35.73 -4.53 -1.57
C ARG A 145 -36.04 -6.02 -1.49
N ASP A 146 -35.52 -6.80 -2.42
CA ASP A 146 -35.74 -8.24 -2.46
C ASP A 146 -34.98 -8.98 -1.33
N LEU A 147 -33.77 -8.54 -0.99
CA LEU A 147 -33.06 -9.03 0.21
C LEU A 147 -33.87 -8.74 1.49
N ASN A 148 -34.48 -7.57 1.60
CA ASN A 148 -35.32 -7.23 2.75
C ASN A 148 -36.61 -8.08 2.79
N ARG A 149 -37.25 -8.31 1.65
CA ARG A 149 -38.41 -9.22 1.54
C ARG A 149 -38.05 -10.64 1.97
N MET A 150 -36.91 -11.15 1.51
CA MET A 150 -36.41 -12.47 1.89
C MET A 150 -36.12 -12.56 3.39
N ARG A 151 -35.54 -11.52 4.00
CA ARG A 151 -35.34 -11.44 5.45
C ARG A 151 -36.65 -11.54 6.23
N VAL A 152 -37.71 -10.85 5.76
CA VAL A 152 -39.04 -10.93 6.39
C VAL A 152 -39.62 -12.34 6.28
N LEU A 153 -39.54 -12.98 5.11
CA LEU A 153 -40.02 -14.35 4.91
C LEU A 153 -39.32 -15.35 5.84
N LEU A 154 -37.99 -15.27 5.96
CA LEU A 154 -37.23 -16.12 6.88
C LEU A 154 -37.62 -15.91 8.34
N LEU A 155 -37.86 -14.67 8.77
CA LEU A 155 -38.31 -14.38 10.13
C LEU A 155 -39.73 -14.91 10.40
N GLN A 156 -40.62 -14.91 9.40
CA GLN A 156 -41.93 -15.52 9.52
C GLN A 156 -41.83 -17.05 9.67
N LEU A 157 -40.99 -17.71 8.89
CA LEU A 157 -40.73 -19.14 8.98
C LEU A 157 -40.09 -19.53 10.33
N LYS A 158 -39.23 -18.67 10.89
CA LYS A 158 -38.69 -18.84 12.25
C LYS A 158 -39.79 -18.79 13.31
N LYS A 159 -40.76 -17.89 13.19
CA LYS A 159 -41.85 -17.73 14.17
C LYS A 159 -42.93 -18.79 14.03
N ASN A 160 -43.25 -19.17 12.79
CA ASN A 160 -44.32 -20.10 12.46
C ASN A 160 -43.78 -21.14 11.46
N PRO A 161 -43.11 -22.21 11.95
CA PRO A 161 -42.61 -23.26 11.09
C PRO A 161 -43.78 -24.01 10.42
N PRO A 162 -43.64 -24.42 9.15
CA PRO A 162 -44.68 -25.16 8.44
C PRO A 162 -44.94 -26.52 9.08
N ALA A 163 -46.21 -26.89 9.22
CA ALA A 163 -46.58 -28.21 9.71
C ALA A 163 -46.16 -29.29 8.69
N VAL A 164 -45.24 -30.17 9.08
CA VAL A 164 -44.83 -31.31 8.24
C VAL A 164 -45.89 -32.39 8.37
N GLN A 165 -46.79 -32.49 7.38
CA GLN A 165 -47.69 -33.62 7.28
C GLN A 165 -46.87 -34.85 6.86
N SER A 166 -46.70 -35.81 7.77
CA SER A 166 -46.16 -37.14 7.47
C SER A 166 -47.17 -37.92 6.62
N ASN A 167 -47.30 -37.56 5.34
CA ASN A 167 -47.99 -38.41 4.37
C ASN A 167 -47.10 -39.62 4.06
N ILE A 168 -47.00 -40.54 5.02
CA ILE A 168 -46.59 -41.91 4.76
C ILE A 168 -47.77 -42.60 4.07
N ARG A 169 -47.93 -42.33 2.77
CA ARG A 169 -48.69 -43.23 1.90
C ARG A 169 -47.79 -44.41 1.61
N PHE A 170 -47.86 -45.44 2.46
CA PHE A 170 -47.54 -46.79 2.03
C PHE A 170 -48.55 -47.17 0.95
N HIS A 171 -48.06 -47.52 -0.23
CA HIS A 171 -48.86 -48.11 -1.29
C HIS A 171 -48.14 -49.34 -1.84
#